data_AF-A0A1T1JHC7-F1
#
_entry.id   AF-A0A1T1JHC7-F1
#
_cell.length_a   1.000
_cell.length_b   1.000
_cell.length_c   1.000
_cell.angle_alpha   90.00
_cell.angle_beta   90.00
_cell.angle_gamma   90.00
#
_symmetry.space_group_name_H-M   'P 1'
#
loop_
_entity.id
_entity.type
_entity.pdbx_description
1 polymer ?
#
loop_
_entity_poly.entity_id
_entity_poly.type
_entity_poly.pdbx_seq_one_letter_code
_entity_poly.pdbx_strand_id
1 'polypeptide(L)'
;MKKLFALAAVIALVGCVEKKPLTPEEQWHGYCKSIGNAARSIMLDRQNAIEKDKAIEHANKVEDEMTKAFALEIIEDVYALHEAEIKSDIEGAREKIRVKYTEKCIATPHTEMPDYKPF
;
A
#
# COMPACT_ATOMS: atom_id res chain seq x y z
N MET A 1 -7.92 -20.87 58.13
CA MET A 1 -8.86 -19.89 57.53
C MET A 1 -8.00 -18.91 56.73
N LYS A 2 -7.70 -19.17 55.44
CA LYS A 2 -8.49 -18.85 54.24
C LYS A 2 -8.90 -17.37 54.21
N LYS A 3 -8.59 -16.69 53.09
CA LYS A 3 -8.73 -15.25 52.77
C LYS A 3 -7.46 -14.48 53.17
N LEU A 4 -6.54 -14.16 52.26
CA LEU A 4 -6.72 -13.16 51.20
C LEU A 4 -5.79 -13.47 50.01
N PHE A 5 -6.27 -14.30 49.09
CA PHE A 5 -5.78 -14.31 47.70
C PHE A 5 -6.67 -13.35 46.92
N ALA A 6 -6.36 -12.05 46.89
CA ALA A 6 -7.06 -11.09 46.05
C ALA A 6 -6.31 -9.76 45.95
N LEU A 7 -5.07 -9.76 45.45
CA LEU A 7 -4.42 -8.51 45.03
C LEU A 7 -3.45 -8.74 43.87
N ALA A 8 -3.94 -9.34 42.78
CA ALA A 8 -3.12 -9.61 41.60
C ALA A 8 -3.80 -9.36 40.25
N ALA A 9 -4.97 -8.71 40.19
CA ALA A 9 -5.75 -8.67 38.94
C ALA A 9 -6.45 -7.33 38.64
N VAL A 10 -5.78 -6.18 38.84
CA VAL A 10 -6.38 -4.88 38.44
C VAL A 10 -5.51 -4.07 37.46
N ILE A 11 -4.27 -4.46 37.17
CA ILE A 11 -3.43 -3.70 36.22
C ILE A 11 -3.62 -4.16 34.75
N ALA A 12 -4.35 -5.24 34.49
CA ALA A 12 -4.57 -5.74 33.13
C ALA A 12 -5.71 -5.04 32.35
N LEU A 13 -6.43 -4.07 32.95
CA LEU A 13 -7.58 -3.41 32.30
C LEU A 13 -7.25 -2.08 31.59
N VAL A 14 -5.98 -1.66 31.55
CA VAL A 14 -5.52 -0.57 30.65
C VAL A 14 -5.16 -1.07 29.25
N GLY A 15 -5.31 -2.37 28.98
CA GLY A 15 -4.99 -3.02 27.71
C GLY A 15 -6.11 -3.00 26.67
N CYS A 16 -6.78 -1.87 26.47
CA CYS A 16 -7.56 -1.57 25.25
C CYS A 16 -7.79 -0.05 25.21
N VAL A 17 -6.69 0.72 25.07
CA VAL A 17 -6.82 2.03 24.44
C VAL A 17 -7.23 1.74 23.00
N GLU A 18 -8.52 1.90 22.69
CA GLU A 18 -8.98 1.99 21.31
C GLU A 18 -8.07 3.00 20.61
N LYS A 19 -7.36 2.55 19.56
CA LYS A 19 -6.50 3.46 18.79
C LYS A 19 -7.40 4.61 18.32
N LYS A 20 -6.97 5.85 18.60
CA LYS A 20 -7.65 7.04 18.10
C LYS A 20 -7.88 6.86 16.59
N PRO A 21 -9.09 7.10 16.06
CA PRO A 21 -9.31 7.05 14.63
C PRO A 21 -8.38 8.04 13.94
N LEU A 22 -7.80 7.61 12.81
CA LEU A 22 -6.90 8.43 12.01
C LEU A 22 -7.63 9.67 11.47
N THR A 23 -6.94 10.79 11.36
CA THR A 23 -7.48 11.97 10.66
C THR A 23 -7.62 11.66 9.16
N PRO A 24 -8.46 12.42 8.42
CA PRO A 24 -8.56 12.25 6.97
C PRO A 24 -7.20 12.32 6.25
N GLU A 25 -6.31 13.20 6.69
CA GLU A 25 -4.96 13.35 6.13
C GLU A 25 -4.09 12.13 6.43
N GLU A 26 -4.18 11.58 7.64
CA GLU A 26 -3.46 10.35 8.01
C GLU A 26 -3.98 9.13 7.24
N GLN A 27 -5.30 9.06 7.00
CA GLN A 27 -5.92 8.03 6.16
C GLN A 27 -5.45 8.17 4.71
N TRP A 28 -5.47 9.38 4.15
CA TRP A 28 -4.99 9.67 2.80
C TRP A 28 -3.52 9.30 2.62
N HIS A 29 -2.68 9.71 3.57
CA HIS A 29 -1.26 9.34 3.54
C HIS A 29 -1.06 7.82 3.66
N GLY A 30 -1.89 7.14 4.46
CA GLY A 30 -1.94 5.68 4.54
C GLY A 30 -2.29 5.03 3.20
N TYR A 31 -3.32 5.55 2.52
CA TYR A 31 -3.72 5.12 1.17
C TYR A 31 -2.57 5.29 0.17
N CYS A 32 -1.95 6.46 0.12
CA CYS A 32 -0.86 6.71 -0.81
C CYS A 32 0.37 5.86 -0.57
N LYS A 33 0.63 5.48 0.69
CA LYS A 33 1.65 4.47 1.01
C LYS A 33 1.27 3.10 0.43
N SER A 34 0.01 2.71 0.51
CA SER A 34 -0.50 1.49 -0.13
C SER A 34 -0.37 1.52 -1.66
N ILE A 35 -0.64 2.66 -2.31
CA ILE A 35 -0.41 2.85 -3.75
C ILE A 35 1.08 2.70 -4.10
N GLY A 36 1.98 3.32 -3.32
CA GLY A 36 3.41 3.12 -3.49
C GLY A 36 3.83 1.66 -3.34
N ASN A 37 3.31 0.94 -2.34
CA ASN A 37 3.57 -0.48 -2.14
C ASN A 37 3.05 -1.33 -3.32
N ALA A 38 1.88 -1.01 -3.86
CA ALA A 38 1.38 -1.66 -5.08
C ALA A 38 2.34 -1.44 -6.26
N ALA A 39 2.90 -0.24 -6.41
CA ALA A 39 3.91 0.04 -7.43
C ALA A 39 5.18 -0.81 -7.26
N ARG A 40 5.63 -0.97 -6.02
CA ARG A 40 6.75 -1.87 -5.68
C ARG A 40 6.45 -3.31 -6.08
N SER A 41 5.25 -3.81 -5.79
CA SER A 41 4.82 -5.17 -6.12
C SER A 41 4.67 -5.39 -7.62
N ILE A 42 4.12 -4.43 -8.36
CA ILE A 42 4.01 -4.53 -9.83
C ILE A 42 5.40 -4.55 -10.49
N MET A 43 6.37 -3.79 -9.97
CA MET A 43 7.78 -3.91 -10.41
C MET A 43 8.37 -5.29 -10.10
N LEU A 44 8.08 -5.85 -8.92
CA LEU A 44 8.48 -7.22 -8.58
C LEU A 44 7.87 -8.23 -9.56
N ASP A 45 6.58 -8.11 -9.89
CA ASP A 45 5.92 -8.98 -10.88
C ASP A 45 6.59 -8.88 -12.26
N ARG A 46 6.92 -7.66 -12.70
CA ARG A 46 7.67 -7.44 -13.95
C ARG A 46 9.04 -8.12 -13.91
N GLN A 47 9.76 -8.00 -12.80
CA GLN A 47 11.05 -8.66 -12.60
C GLN A 47 10.95 -10.19 -12.56
N ASN A 48 9.79 -10.72 -12.16
CA ASN A 48 9.45 -12.14 -12.22
C ASN A 48 8.83 -12.57 -13.56
N ALA A 49 8.95 -11.73 -14.60
CA ALA A 49 8.49 -11.99 -15.95
C ALA A 49 6.97 -12.26 -16.08
N ILE A 50 6.16 -11.67 -15.19
CA ILE A 50 4.72 -11.59 -15.42
C ILE A 50 4.48 -10.76 -16.69
N GLU A 51 3.55 -11.21 -17.53
CA GLU A 51 3.18 -10.53 -18.77
C GLU A 51 2.31 -9.31 -18.47
N LYS A 52 2.45 -8.25 -19.29
CA LYS A 52 1.71 -7.00 -19.12
C LYS A 52 0.20 -7.22 -19.09
N ASP A 53 -0.30 -8.03 -20.02
CA ASP A 53 -1.73 -8.32 -20.15
C ASP A 53 -2.28 -9.01 -18.90
N LYS A 54 -1.46 -9.84 -18.21
CA LYS A 54 -1.84 -10.47 -16.94
C LYS A 54 -1.87 -9.49 -15.79
N ALA A 55 -0.91 -8.56 -15.74
CA ALA A 55 -0.96 -7.46 -14.78
C ALA A 55 -2.20 -6.57 -14.99
N ILE A 56 -2.52 -6.24 -16.26
CA ILE A 56 -3.73 -5.47 -16.63
C ILE A 56 -5.00 -6.23 -16.24
N GLU A 57 -5.07 -7.53 -16.53
CA GLU A 57 -6.21 -8.39 -16.14
C GLU A 57 -6.43 -8.37 -14.62
N HIS A 58 -5.36 -8.39 -13.83
CA HIS A 58 -5.44 -8.30 -12.38
C HIS A 58 -5.90 -6.91 -11.91
N ALA A 59 -5.29 -5.84 -12.43
CA ALA A 59 -5.65 -4.47 -12.08
C ALA A 59 -7.12 -4.12 -12.40
N ASN A 60 -7.68 -4.69 -13.48
CA ASN A 60 -9.08 -4.50 -13.84
C ASN A 60 -10.09 -5.12 -12.87
N LYS A 61 -9.65 -5.93 -11.90
CA LYS A 61 -10.49 -6.49 -10.83
C LYS A 61 -10.63 -5.53 -9.64
N VAL A 62 -9.90 -4.41 -9.64
CA VAL A 62 -10.06 -3.35 -8.64
C VAL A 62 -11.35 -2.58 -8.94
N GLU A 63 -12.24 -2.47 -7.96
CA GLU A 63 -13.54 -1.80 -8.10
C GLU A 63 -13.44 -0.27 -7.95
N ASP A 64 -12.59 0.21 -7.05
CA ASP A 64 -12.36 1.63 -6.87
C ASP A 64 -11.63 2.23 -8.08
N GLU A 65 -12.26 3.18 -8.75
CA GLU A 65 -11.77 3.73 -10.02
C GLU A 65 -10.45 4.50 -9.87
N MET A 66 -10.23 5.19 -8.74
CA MET A 66 -8.95 5.88 -8.50
C MET A 66 -7.81 4.89 -8.31
N THR A 67 -8.03 3.87 -7.48
CA THR A 67 -7.06 2.82 -7.21
C THR A 67 -6.74 2.03 -8.47
N LYS A 68 -7.78 1.70 -9.26
CA LYS A 68 -7.64 1.05 -10.56
C LYS A 68 -6.84 1.91 -11.54
N ALA A 69 -7.13 3.21 -11.62
CA ALA A 69 -6.39 4.13 -12.47
C ALA A 69 -4.89 4.18 -12.10
N PHE A 70 -4.57 4.27 -10.82
CA PHE A 70 -3.17 4.19 -10.36
C PHE A 70 -2.53 2.84 -10.74
N ALA A 71 -3.21 1.72 -10.49
CA ALA A 71 -2.67 0.40 -10.82
C ALA A 71 -2.37 0.26 -12.32
N LEU A 72 -3.28 0.70 -13.18
CA LEU A 72 -3.09 0.68 -14.64
C LEU A 72 -1.94 1.59 -15.07
N GLU A 73 -1.85 2.79 -14.51
CA GLU A 73 -0.75 3.71 -14.84
C GLU A 73 0.61 3.17 -14.41
N ILE A 74 0.70 2.59 -13.21
CA ILE A 74 1.91 1.92 -12.71
C ILE A 74 2.33 0.83 -13.68
N ILE A 75 1.39 0.00 -14.15
CA ILE A 75 1.68 -1.07 -15.12
C ILE A 75 2.23 -0.48 -16.41
N GLU A 76 1.63 0.57 -16.95
CA GLU A 76 2.14 1.23 -18.16
C GLU A 76 3.58 1.72 -17.97
N ASP A 77 3.85 2.43 -16.87
CA ASP A 77 5.17 2.96 -16.54
C ASP A 77 6.22 1.87 -16.34
N VAL A 78 5.91 0.85 -15.54
CA VAL A 78 6.84 -0.24 -15.20
C VAL A 78 7.19 -1.06 -16.43
N TYR A 79 6.23 -1.33 -17.32
CA TYR A 79 6.48 -2.12 -18.51
C TYR A 79 7.11 -1.31 -19.66
N ALA A 80 7.13 0.02 -19.56
CA ALA A 80 7.88 0.88 -20.47
C ALA A 80 9.39 0.97 -20.12
N LEU A 81 9.81 0.57 -18.91
CA LEU A 81 11.21 0.58 -18.51
C LEU A 81 12.02 -0.48 -19.26
N HIS A 82 13.28 -0.15 -19.57
CA HIS A 82 14.16 -1.07 -20.26
C HIS A 82 14.66 -2.16 -19.31
N GLU A 83 14.62 -3.43 -19.74
CA GLU A 83 14.95 -4.57 -18.87
C GLU A 83 16.37 -4.51 -18.30
N ALA A 84 17.32 -3.98 -19.07
CA ALA A 84 18.69 -3.79 -18.59
C ALA A 84 18.79 -2.80 -17.43
N GLU A 85 17.95 -1.75 -17.41
CA GLU A 85 17.92 -0.78 -16.32
C GLU A 85 17.40 -1.44 -15.04
N ILE A 86 16.34 -2.23 -15.15
CA ILE A 86 15.73 -2.96 -14.02
C ILE A 86 16.71 -3.98 -13.43
N LYS A 87 17.45 -4.72 -14.28
CA LYS A 87 18.41 -5.74 -13.85
C LYS A 87 19.68 -5.15 -13.23
N SER A 88 20.02 -3.91 -13.58
CA SER A 88 21.22 -3.24 -13.05
C SER A 88 21.11 -2.91 -11.55
N ASP A 89 19.88 -2.66 -11.06
CA ASP A 89 19.59 -2.43 -9.65
C ASP A 89 18.13 -2.82 -9.33
N ILE A 90 17.94 -4.09 -8.96
CA ILE A 90 16.61 -4.68 -8.74
C ILE A 90 15.86 -3.98 -7.60
N GLU A 91 16.54 -3.72 -6.48
CA GLU A 91 15.94 -3.10 -5.30
C GLU A 91 15.76 -1.59 -5.48
N GLY A 92 16.73 -0.91 -6.10
CA GLY A 92 16.60 0.51 -6.42
C GLY A 92 15.47 0.78 -7.41
N ALA A 93 15.27 -0.07 -8.42
CA ALA A 93 14.13 0.04 -9.34
C ALA A 93 12.78 -0.07 -8.61
N ARG A 94 12.66 -1.01 -7.67
CA ARG A 94 11.48 -1.19 -6.80
C ARG A 94 11.24 0.03 -5.92
N GLU A 95 12.29 0.55 -5.29
CA GLU A 95 12.15 1.67 -4.37
C GLU A 95 11.86 2.98 -5.10
N LYS A 96 12.49 3.19 -6.26
CA LYS A 96 12.25 4.37 -7.11
C LYS A 96 10.79 4.47 -7.54
N ILE A 97 10.18 3.36 -8.00
CA ILE A 97 8.78 3.37 -8.41
C ILE A 97 7.84 3.54 -7.20
N ARG A 98 8.16 2.91 -6.06
CA ARG A 98 7.41 3.05 -4.80
C ARG A 98 7.32 4.50 -4.36
N VAL A 99 8.45 5.19 -4.30
CA VAL A 99 8.53 6.61 -3.91
C VAL A 99 7.78 7.48 -4.91
N LYS A 100 8.06 7.32 -6.22
CA LYS A 100 7.38 8.08 -7.29
C LYS A 100 5.86 8.04 -7.13
N TYR A 101 5.27 6.86 -6.95
CA TYR A 101 3.82 6.70 -6.88
C TYR A 101 3.22 7.06 -5.51
N THR A 102 3.99 6.93 -4.42
CA THR A 102 3.58 7.48 -3.11
C THR A 102 3.43 8.99 -3.20
N GLU A 103 4.45 9.68 -3.71
CA GLU A 103 4.47 11.15 -3.83
C GLU A 103 3.42 11.64 -4.83
N LYS A 104 3.28 10.97 -5.97
CA LYS A 104 2.24 11.28 -6.95
C LYS A 104 0.84 11.17 -6.34
N CYS A 105 0.56 10.12 -5.59
CA CYS A 105 -0.72 9.97 -4.91
C CYS A 105 -0.93 11.10 -3.89
N ILE A 106 0.08 11.43 -3.06
CA ILE A 106 -0.04 12.52 -2.07
C ILE A 106 -0.42 13.84 -2.75
N ALA A 107 0.16 14.13 -3.92
CA ALA A 107 -0.12 15.33 -4.69
C ALA A 107 -1.44 15.30 -5.49
N THR A 108 -2.13 14.16 -5.53
CA THR A 108 -3.37 13.99 -6.30
C THR A 108 -4.55 14.60 -5.54
N PRO A 109 -5.32 15.52 -6.15
CA PRO A 109 -6.53 16.04 -5.55
C PRO A 109 -7.53 14.92 -5.26
N HIS A 110 -8.13 14.95 -4.06
CA HIS A 110 -9.17 14.02 -3.64
C HIS A 110 -10.23 14.78 -2.85
N THR A 111 -11.48 14.35 -2.99
CA THR A 111 -12.62 14.88 -2.22
C THR A 111 -13.16 13.86 -1.23
N GLU A 112 -12.95 12.57 -1.51
CA GLU A 112 -13.40 11.44 -0.72
C GLU A 112 -12.28 10.40 -0.64
N MET A 113 -12.31 9.59 0.42
CA MET A 113 -11.38 8.48 0.55
C MET A 113 -11.80 7.34 -0.39
N PRO A 114 -10.87 6.80 -1.20
CA PRO A 114 -11.11 5.58 -1.97
C PRO A 114 -11.56 4.41 -1.08
N ASP A 115 -12.41 3.54 -1.62
CA ASP A 115 -12.73 2.28 -0.95
C ASP A 115 -11.61 1.27 -1.21
N TYR A 116 -10.60 1.29 -0.35
CA TYR A 116 -9.42 0.46 -0.50
C TYR A 116 -9.15 -0.38 0.74
N LYS A 117 -8.74 -1.63 0.52
CA LYS A 117 -8.17 -2.46 1.58
C LYS A 117 -6.67 -2.18 1.68
N PRO A 118 -6.14 -1.84 2.88
CA PRO A 118 -4.70 -1.71 3.07
C PRO A 118 -3.98 -3.01 2.66
N PHE A 119 -2.97 -2.88 1.80
CA PHE A 119 -2.04 -3.97 1.44
C PHE A 119 -0.98 -4.18 2.52
#